data_AF-A0A0G0EUS5-F1
#
_entry.id   AF-A0A0G0EUS5-F1
#
_cell.length_a   1.000
_cell.length_b   1.000
_cell.length_c   1.000
_cell.angle_alpha   90.00
_cell.angle_beta   90.00
_cell.angle_gamma   90.00
#
_symmetry.space_group_name_H-M   'P 1'
#
loop_
_entity.id
_entity.type
_entity.pdbx_description
1 polymer ?
#
loop_
_entity_poly.entity_id
_entity_poly.type
_entity_poly.pdbx_seq_one_letter_code
_entity_poly.pdbx_strand_id
1 'polypeptide(L)'
;MAYSVSVKNKAVSLRERGFSLNEIHLATGITKSTLSVWLRNVFLSEMAQKRLKKKIRAAAFASAEKKRRETRKLIDSYLEKYISDVNQLRLNIKLARLLCALIYWCEGIKNDHSSLIFNHLNGN
;
A
#
# COMPACT_ATOMS: atom_id res chain seq x y z
N MET A 1 -15.45 25.06 15.88
CA MET A 1 -14.21 25.81 16.12
C MET A 1 -14.07 26.89 15.06
N ALA A 2 -14.04 28.16 15.46
CA ALA A 2 -13.72 29.25 14.54
C ALA A 2 -12.20 29.37 14.45
N TYR A 3 -11.66 29.24 13.23
CA TYR A 3 -10.23 29.43 12.99
C TYR A 3 -9.98 30.88 12.54
N SER A 4 -8.84 31.45 12.92
CA SER A 4 -8.51 32.82 12.52
C SER A 4 -8.17 32.94 11.02
N VAL A 5 -8.47 34.10 10.46
CA VAL A 5 -8.24 34.42 9.04
C VAL A 5 -6.76 34.29 8.66
N SER A 6 -5.85 34.64 9.58
CA SER A 6 -4.41 34.54 9.37
C SER A 6 -3.94 33.11 9.09
N VAL A 7 -4.52 32.12 9.79
CA VAL A 7 -4.15 30.71 9.61
C VAL A 7 -4.68 30.19 8.27
N LYS A 8 -5.87 30.61 7.86
CA LYS A 8 -6.41 30.30 6.53
C LYS A 8 -5.52 30.86 5.42
N ASN A 9 -5.08 32.11 5.52
CA ASN A 9 -4.18 32.72 4.54
C ASN A 9 -2.82 32.00 4.47
N LYS A 10 -2.28 31.60 5.63
CA LYS A 10 -1.05 30.78 5.68
C LYS A 10 -1.25 29.43 4.97
N ALA A 11 -2.38 28.76 5.19
CA ALA A 11 -2.69 27.50 4.52
C ALA A 11 -2.82 27.65 2.99
N VAL A 12 -3.44 28.73 2.52
CA VAL A 12 -3.55 29.05 1.08
C VAL A 12 -2.16 29.29 0.47
N SER A 13 -1.34 30.13 1.08
CA SER A 13 0.03 30.39 0.61
C SER A 13 0.91 29.13 0.57
N LEU A 14 0.74 28.23 1.54
CA LEU A 14 1.42 26.92 1.50
C LEU A 14 0.90 26.06 0.35
N ARG A 15 -0.42 26.06 0.12
CA ARG A 15 -1.02 25.27 -0.95
C ARG A 15 -0.53 25.73 -2.33
N GLU A 16 -0.51 27.03 -2.58
CA GLU A 16 -0.02 27.64 -3.83
C GLU A 16 1.44 27.29 -4.12
N ARG A 17 2.25 27.11 -3.07
CA ARG A 17 3.65 26.64 -3.17
C ARG A 17 3.79 25.13 -3.40
N GLY A 18 2.68 24.40 -3.52
CA GLY A 18 2.66 22.97 -3.82
C GLY A 18 2.83 22.05 -2.61
N PHE A 19 2.49 22.53 -1.41
CA PHE A 19 2.42 21.67 -0.24
C PHE A 19 1.13 20.82 -0.26
N SER A 20 1.24 19.58 0.22
CA SER A 20 0.13 18.65 0.40
C SER A 20 -0.70 19.00 1.63
N LEU A 21 -1.95 18.52 1.68
CA LEU A 21 -2.81 18.70 2.85
C LEU A 21 -2.18 18.17 4.15
N ASN A 22 -1.40 17.09 4.06
CA ASN A 22 -0.71 16.52 5.21
C ASN A 22 0.43 17.43 5.70
N GLU A 23 1.20 18.03 4.79
CA GLU A 23 2.24 19.00 5.17
C GLU A 23 1.63 20.26 5.79
N ILE A 24 0.52 20.75 5.24
CA ILE A 24 -0.17 21.94 5.76
C ILE A 24 -0.77 21.64 7.13
N HIS A 25 -1.36 20.45 7.30
CA HIS A 25 -1.82 19.96 8.61
C HIS A 25 -0.69 19.98 9.64
N LEU A 26 0.47 19.41 9.32
CA LEU A 26 1.63 19.40 10.22
C LEU A 26 2.15 20.82 10.53
N ALA A 27 2.08 21.74 9.56
CA ALA A 27 2.58 23.11 9.73
C ALA A 27 1.60 24.06 10.43
N THR A 28 0.30 23.72 10.49
CA THR A 28 -0.77 24.62 11.00
C THR A 28 -1.59 24.03 12.13
N GLY A 29 -1.52 22.72 12.37
CA GLY A 29 -2.35 22.00 13.33
C GLY A 29 -3.81 21.80 12.89
N ILE A 30 -4.23 22.37 11.75
CA ILE A 30 -5.63 22.28 11.29
C ILE A 30 -5.92 20.87 10.76
N THR A 31 -7.09 20.32 11.10
CA THR A 31 -7.54 19.03 10.60
C THR A 31 -7.61 18.97 9.07
N LYS A 32 -7.33 17.79 8.50
CA LYS A 32 -7.31 17.59 7.05
C LYS A 32 -8.68 17.83 6.39
N SER A 33 -9.78 17.54 7.10
CA SER A 33 -11.15 17.78 6.61
C SER A 33 -11.41 19.27 6.41
N THR A 34 -11.02 20.11 7.37
CA THR A 34 -11.12 21.57 7.24
C THR A 34 -10.24 22.09 6.11
N LEU A 35 -8.98 21.65 6.04
CA LEU A 35 -8.06 22.05 4.97
C LEU A 35 -8.57 21.65 3.58
N SER A 36 -9.19 20.48 3.45
CA SER A 36 -9.78 20.03 2.19
C SER A 36 -10.89 20.96 1.71
N VAL A 37 -11.73 21.46 2.61
CA VAL A 37 -12.79 22.42 2.28
C VAL A 37 -12.19 23.77 1.87
N TRP A 38 -11.25 24.30 2.64
CA TRP A 38 -10.67 25.62 2.38
C TRP A 38 -9.83 25.69 1.10
N LEU A 39 -9.10 24.62 0.81
CA LEU A 39 -8.09 24.61 -0.24
C LEU A 39 -8.59 23.98 -1.54
N ARG A 40 -9.87 23.60 -1.62
CA ARG A 40 -10.48 22.94 -2.79
C ARG A 40 -10.36 23.78 -4.05
N ASN A 41 -10.54 25.09 -3.92
CA ASN A 41 -10.58 26.03 -5.04
C ASN A 41 -9.26 26.79 -5.23
N VAL A 42 -8.19 26.41 -4.50
CA VAL A 42 -6.88 27.06 -4.63
C VAL A 42 -6.20 26.55 -5.89
N PHE A 43 -5.89 27.47 -6.81
CA PHE A 43 -5.18 27.15 -8.03
C PHE A 43 -3.73 26.77 -7.73
N LEU A 44 -3.24 25.71 -8.38
CA LEU A 44 -1.87 25.25 -8.26
C LEU A 44 -1.14 25.59 -9.55
N SER A 45 -0.08 26.40 -9.44
CA SER A 45 0.86 26.62 -10.53
C SER A 45 1.49 25.31 -11.01
N GLU A 46 1.94 25.26 -12.26
CA GLU A 46 2.59 24.07 -12.80
C GLU A 46 3.80 23.62 -11.98
N MET A 47 4.57 24.59 -11.46
CA MET A 47 5.71 24.32 -10.56
C MET A 47 5.25 23.63 -9.27
N ALA A 48 4.18 24.12 -8.66
CA ALA A 48 3.59 23.53 -7.46
C ALA A 48 3.07 22.11 -7.72
N GLN A 49 2.42 21.89 -8.86
CA GLN A 49 1.97 20.55 -9.27
C GLN A 49 3.14 19.61 -9.51
N LYS A 50 4.20 20.05 -10.17
CA LYS A 50 5.40 19.25 -10.45
C LYS A 50 6.10 18.83 -9.15
N ARG A 51 6.26 19.76 -8.21
CA ARG A 51 6.78 19.48 -6.85
C ARG A 51 5.94 18.41 -6.16
N LEU A 52 4.62 18.58 -6.13
CA LEU A 52 3.70 17.66 -5.46
C LEU A 52 3.74 16.25 -6.10
N LYS A 53 3.68 16.18 -7.43
CA LYS A 53 3.78 14.91 -8.19
C LYS A 53 5.12 14.20 -7.92
N LYS A 54 6.24 14.93 -7.90
CA LYS A 54 7.56 14.37 -7.58
C LYS A 54 7.56 13.74 -6.18
N LYS A 55 7.00 14.44 -5.20
CA LYS A 55 6.91 13.94 -3.82
C LYS A 55 6.03 12.70 -3.69
N ILE A 56 4.87 12.69 -4.34
CA ILE A 56 3.96 11.54 -4.36
C ILE A 56 4.65 10.31 -4.97
N ARG A 57 5.35 10.48 -6.10
CA ARG A 57 6.09 9.38 -6.73
C ARG A 57 7.21 8.84 -5.83
N ALA A 58 7.98 9.73 -5.21
CA ALA A 58 9.04 9.33 -4.29
C ALA A 58 8.49 8.56 -3.07
N ALA A 59 7.36 9.02 -2.51
CA ALA A 59 6.70 8.33 -1.41
C ALA A 59 6.15 6.96 -1.83
N ALA A 60 5.53 6.86 -3.02
CA ALA A 60 5.05 5.59 -3.57
C ALA A 60 6.21 4.60 -3.74
N PHE A 61 7.32 5.04 -4.34
CA PHE A 61 8.52 4.22 -4.49
C PHE A 61 9.08 3.75 -3.15
N ALA A 62 9.24 4.66 -2.19
CA ALA A 62 9.73 4.32 -0.85
C ALA A 62 8.79 3.32 -0.13
N SER A 63 7.48 3.45 -0.30
CA SER A 63 6.51 2.51 0.27
C SER A 63 6.58 1.13 -0.37
N ALA A 64 6.75 1.06 -1.69
CA ALA A 64 6.91 -0.19 -2.41
C ALA A 64 8.20 -0.89 -2.00
N GLU A 65 9.30 -0.15 -1.86
CA GLU A 65 10.59 -0.71 -1.44
C GLU A 65 10.55 -1.18 0.02
N LYS A 66 9.88 -0.43 0.91
CA LYS A 66 9.64 -0.86 2.29
C LYS A 66 8.86 -2.18 2.32
N LYS A 67 7.75 -2.27 1.59
CA LYS A 67 6.93 -3.49 1.50
C LYS A 67 7.74 -4.65 0.96
N ARG A 68 8.50 -4.44 -0.12
CA ARG A 68 9.38 -5.45 -0.71
C ARG A 68 10.39 -5.99 0.31
N ARG A 69 11.02 -5.10 1.07
CA ARG A 69 11.99 -5.47 2.11
C ARG A 69 11.33 -6.23 3.25
N GLU A 70 10.16 -5.81 3.71
CA GLU A 70 9.40 -6.52 4.76
C GLU A 70 8.97 -7.91 4.30
N THR A 71 8.44 -8.03 3.08
CA THR A 71 8.10 -9.31 2.47
C THR A 71 9.32 -10.21 2.33
N ARG A 72 10.46 -9.68 1.88
CA ARG A 72 11.70 -10.45 1.78
C ARG A 72 12.16 -10.95 3.15
N LYS A 73 12.20 -10.09 4.17
CA LYS A 73 12.54 -10.51 5.54
C LYS A 73 11.64 -11.62 6.06
N LEU A 74 10.34 -11.53 5.78
CA LEU A 74 9.39 -12.56 6.18
C LEU A 74 9.68 -13.90 5.46
N ILE A 75 9.91 -13.85 4.14
CA ILE A 75 10.29 -15.03 3.35
C ILE A 75 11.58 -15.64 3.88
N ASP A 76 12.62 -14.83 4.10
CA ASP A 76 13.91 -15.28 4.61
C ASP A 76 13.74 -15.95 5.98
N SER A 77 12.93 -15.37 6.88
CA SER A 77 12.64 -15.97 8.18
C SER A 77 11.91 -17.32 8.09
N TYR A 78 11.04 -17.50 7.09
CA TYR A 78 10.38 -18.79 6.85
C TYR A 78 11.32 -19.81 6.23
N LEU A 79 12.19 -19.38 5.31
CA LEU A 79 13.22 -20.26 4.76
C LEU A 79 14.13 -20.75 5.88
N GLU A 80 14.68 -19.86 6.70
CA GLU A 80 15.52 -20.25 7.83
C GLU A 80 14.81 -21.22 8.78
N LYS A 81 13.52 -20.98 9.06
CA LYS A 81 12.75 -21.81 10.00
C LYS A 81 12.41 -23.19 9.45
N TYR A 82 12.06 -23.31 8.17
CA TYR A 82 11.47 -24.53 7.62
C TYR A 82 12.36 -25.27 6.61
N ILE A 83 13.53 -24.74 6.26
CA ILE A 83 14.42 -25.39 5.28
C ILE A 83 14.87 -26.78 5.74
N SER A 84 15.07 -26.98 7.04
CA SER A 84 15.39 -28.29 7.61
C SER A 84 14.25 -29.31 7.38
N ASP A 85 13.01 -28.90 7.64
CA ASP A 85 11.83 -29.74 7.45
C ASP A 85 11.65 -30.14 5.98
N VAL A 86 11.87 -29.18 5.07
CA VAL A 86 11.82 -29.42 3.62
C VAL A 86 12.95 -30.37 3.19
N ASN A 87 14.17 -30.19 3.69
CA ASN A 87 15.31 -31.04 3.33
C ASN A 87 15.15 -32.49 3.83
N GLN A 88 14.41 -32.69 4.92
CA GLN A 88 14.09 -34.01 5.44
C GLN A 88 12.95 -34.70 4.69
N LEU A 89 12.19 -33.95 3.87
CA LEU A 89 11.07 -34.48 3.12
C LEU A 89 11.54 -35.48 2.06
N ARG A 90 11.15 -36.75 2.20
CA ARG A 90 11.37 -37.79 1.18
C ARG A 90 10.20 -37.82 0.21
N LEU A 91 10.38 -37.23 -0.96
CA LEU A 91 9.39 -37.28 -2.03
C LEU A 91 9.27 -38.70 -2.59
N ASN A 92 8.07 -39.27 -2.49
CA ASN A 92 7.70 -40.47 -3.23
C ASN A 92 6.62 -40.11 -4.27
N ILE A 93 6.36 -41.02 -5.21
CA ILE A 93 5.45 -40.76 -6.33
C ILE A 93 4.02 -40.40 -5.89
N LYS A 94 3.55 -40.92 -4.75
CA LYS A 94 2.21 -40.63 -4.22
C LYS A 94 2.16 -39.21 -3.64
N LEU A 95 3.17 -38.83 -2.85
CA LEU A 95 3.29 -37.50 -2.26
C LEU A 95 3.51 -36.43 -3.35
N ALA A 96 4.33 -36.73 -4.36
CA ALA A 96 4.52 -35.85 -5.50
C ALA A 96 3.22 -35.62 -6.28
N ARG A 97 2.43 -36.68 -6.53
CA ARG A 97 1.10 -36.55 -7.16
C ARG A 97 0.15 -35.70 -6.34
N LEU A 98 0.15 -35.86 -5.01
CA LEU A 98 -0.66 -35.03 -4.11
C LEU A 98 -0.23 -33.56 -4.16
N LEU A 99 1.07 -33.27 -4.11
CA LEU A 99 1.59 -31.91 -4.23
C LEU A 99 1.22 -31.28 -5.57
N CYS A 100 1.37 -32.00 -6.69
CA CYS A 100 0.95 -31.51 -7.99
C CYS A 100 -0.57 -31.24 -8.06
N ALA A 101 -1.39 -32.13 -7.48
CA ALA A 101 -2.84 -31.93 -7.40
C ALA A 101 -3.19 -30.70 -6.56
N LEU A 102 -2.48 -30.48 -5.44
CA LEU A 102 -2.67 -29.29 -4.60
C LEU A 102 -2.23 -28.01 -5.31
N ILE A 103 -1.10 -28.02 -6.04
CA ILE A 103 -0.65 -26.88 -6.84
C ILE A 103 -1.68 -26.55 -7.93
N TYR A 104 -2.16 -27.57 -8.66
CA TYR A 104 -3.22 -27.41 -9.67
C TYR A 104 -4.52 -26.87 -9.06
N TRP A 105 -4.90 -27.37 -7.89
CA TRP A 105 -6.09 -26.92 -7.17
C TRP A 105 -5.97 -25.46 -6.70
N CYS A 106 -4.78 -25.06 -6.22
CA CYS A 106 -4.50 -23.71 -5.73
C CYS A 106 -4.24 -22.68 -6.83
N GLU A 107 -3.99 -23.11 -8.08
CA GLU A 107 -3.85 -22.20 -9.23
C GLU A 107 -5.17 -21.46 -9.52
N GLY A 108 -6.30 -22.09 -9.21
CA GLY A 108 -7.63 -21.55 -9.41
C GLY A 108 -8.05 -21.55 -10.88
N ILE A 109 -9.34 -21.76 -11.14
CA ILE A 109 -9.90 -21.78 -12.49
C ILE A 109 -10.45 -20.37 -12.77
N LYS A 110 -9.93 -19.69 -13.79
CA LYS A 110 -10.39 -18.34 -14.17
C LYS A 110 -11.78 -18.31 -14.84
N ASN A 111 -12.43 -19.47 -15.01
CA ASN A 111 -13.71 -19.60 -15.70
C ASN A 111 -14.81 -20.13 -14.77
N ASP A 112 -15.93 -19.40 -14.73
CA ASP A 112 -17.12 -19.56 -13.86
C ASP A 112 -17.95 -20.86 -14.06
N HIS A 113 -17.45 -21.85 -14.79
CA HIS A 113 -18.22 -23.06 -15.13
C HIS A 113 -17.77 -24.34 -14.40
N SER A 114 -17.12 -24.22 -13.24
CA SER A 114 -16.75 -25.38 -12.41
C SER A 114 -17.42 -25.29 -11.04
N SER A 115 -18.20 -26.31 -10.71
CA SER A 115 -19.16 -26.38 -9.59
C SER A 115 -18.53 -26.49 -8.20
N LEU A 116 -17.22 -26.26 -8.05
CA LEU A 116 -16.51 -26.35 -6.78
C LEU A 116 -15.52 -25.18 -6.66
N ILE A 117 -16.02 -24.07 -6.11
CA ILE A 117 -15.22 -22.89 -5.76
C ILE A 117 -14.97 -22.92 -4.25
N PHE A 118 -13.70 -23.02 -3.84
CA PHE A 118 -13.28 -22.71 -2.47
C PHE A 118 -12.33 -21.52 -2.50
N ASN A 119 -12.89 -20.32 -2.37
CA ASN A 119 -12.11 -19.11 -2.14
C ASN A 119 -11.55 -19.14 -0.72
N HIS A 120 -10.32 -18.66 -0.57
CA HIS A 120 -9.70 -18.41 0.72
C HIS A 120 -10.63 -17.53 1.58
N LEU A 121 -11.36 -18.15 2.51
CA LEU A 121 -12.09 -17.44 3.55
C LEU A 121 -11.04 -16.78 4.44
N ASN A 122 -10.83 -15.47 4.25
CA ASN A 122 -10.36 -14.61 5.33
C ASN A 122 -11.49 -14.57 6.37
N GLY A 123 -11.35 -15.37 7.42
CA GLY A 123 -12.14 -15.25 8.64
C GLY A 123 -11.62 -14.09 9.49
N ASN A 124 -12.58 -13.28 9.95
CA ASN A 124 -12.54 -12.20 10.93
C ASN A 124 -11.35 -12.11 11.88
#